data_AF-A0A101HI47-F1
#
_entry.id   AF-A0A101HI47-F1
#
_cell.length_a   1.000
_cell.length_b   1.000
_cell.length_c   1.000
_cell.angle_alpha   90.00
_cell.angle_beta   90.00
_cell.angle_gamma   90.00
#
_symmetry.space_group_name_H-M   'P 1'
#
loop_
_entity.id
_entity.type
_entity.pdbx_description
1 polymer ?
#
loop_
_entity_poly.entity_id
_entity_poly.type
_entity_poly.pdbx_seq_one_letter_code
_entity_poly.pdbx_strand_id
1 'polypeptide(L)'
;MGVLEHIEPIEKLCKVVSEIDRVFKEYCVVVPCINTVLEPHLKSLRWQLRDYNKKRRIEGVGVNYFSDDAWLKFDGFKDASIKRFWYIPGILLNIMIYKKK
;
A
#
# COMPACT_ATOMS: atom_id res chain seq x y z
N MET A 1 -7.05 3.63 5.09
CA MET A 1 -7.83 2.58 4.41
C MET A 1 -8.02 3.05 3.00
N GLY A 2 -7.12 2.63 2.11
CA GLY A 2 -7.05 3.13 0.74
C GLY A 2 -7.60 2.08 -0.21
N VAL A 3 -8.57 2.43 -1.05
CA VAL A 3 -9.20 1.53 -2.05
C VAL A 3 -8.17 0.76 -2.91
N LEU A 4 -6.98 1.33 -3.09
CA LEU A 4 -5.89 0.77 -3.90
C LEU A 4 -5.18 -0.43 -3.23
N GLU A 5 -5.35 -0.61 -1.92
CA GLU A 5 -4.77 -1.73 -1.16
C GLU A 5 -5.40 -3.08 -1.56
N HIS A 6 -6.59 -3.03 -2.17
CA HIS A 6 -7.40 -4.17 -2.59
C HIS A 6 -7.32 -4.50 -4.08
N ILE A 7 -6.58 -3.72 -4.87
CA ILE A 7 -6.49 -3.98 -6.32
C ILE A 7 -5.59 -5.19 -6.53
N GLU A 8 -6.23 -6.35 -6.69
CA GLU A 8 -5.62 -7.57 -7.20
C GLU A 8 -6.06 -7.81 -8.66
N PRO A 9 -5.12 -8.10 -9.56
CA PRO A 9 -3.67 -8.21 -9.36
C PRO A 9 -2.96 -6.83 -9.43
N ILE A 10 -1.80 -6.70 -8.81
CA ILE A 10 -1.04 -5.43 -8.66
C ILE A 10 -0.68 -4.79 -10.01
N GLU A 11 -0.56 -5.60 -11.06
CA GLU A 11 -0.30 -5.18 -12.43
C GLU A 11 -1.41 -4.28 -12.97
N LYS A 12 -2.67 -4.47 -12.52
CA LYS A 12 -3.76 -3.55 -12.88
C LYS A 12 -3.55 -2.17 -12.25
N LEU A 13 -3.12 -2.12 -10.98
CA LEU A 13 -2.78 -0.87 -10.32
C LEU A 13 -1.63 -0.17 -11.07
N CYS A 14 -0.58 -0.91 -11.42
CA CYS A 14 0.55 -0.36 -12.19
C CYS A 14 0.10 0.24 -13.53
N LYS A 15 -0.81 -0.42 -14.26
CA LYS A 15 -1.38 0.11 -15.51
C LYS A 15 -2.18 1.39 -15.31
N VAL A 16 -3.00 1.46 -14.25
CA VAL A 16 -3.77 2.67 -13.94
C VAL A 16 -2.81 3.81 -13.59
N VAL A 17 -1.81 3.54 -12.74
CA VAL A 17 -0.83 4.57 -12.34
C VAL A 17 0.01 5.02 -13.52
N SER A 18 0.42 4.12 -14.42
CA SER A 18 1.16 4.50 -15.62
C SER A 18 0.35 5.38 -16.57
N GLU A 19 -0.96 5.14 -16.70
CA GLU A 19 -1.83 6.03 -17.49
C GLU A 19 -2.01 7.40 -16.82
N ILE A 20 -2.13 7.44 -15.49
CA ILE A 20 -2.18 8.71 -14.75
C ILE A 20 -0.86 9.47 -14.91
N ASP A 21 0.28 8.80 -14.78
CA ASP A 21 1.60 9.40 -14.98
C ASP A 21 1.77 9.94 -16.41
N ARG A 22 1.27 9.21 -17.41
CA ARG A 22 1.30 9.64 -18.82
C ARG A 22 0.47 10.92 -19.06
N VAL A 23 -0.71 11.04 -18.46
CA VAL A 23 -1.65 12.14 -18.71
C VAL A 23 -1.39 13.34 -17.80
N PHE A 24 -1.36 13.12 -16.48
CA PHE A 24 -1.27 14.18 -15.48
C PHE A 24 0.15 14.46 -15.01
N LYS A 25 1.08 13.50 -15.14
CA LYS A 25 2.50 13.60 -14.68
C LYS A 25 2.66 13.84 -13.17
N GLU A 26 1.56 13.81 -12.43
CA GLU A 26 1.50 14.00 -11.00
C GLU A 26 0.44 13.06 -10.42
N TYR A 27 0.78 12.39 -9.31
CA TYR A 27 -0.16 11.53 -8.61
C TYR A 27 0.21 11.37 -7.15
N CYS A 28 -0.78 10.98 -6.35
CA CYS A 28 -0.62 10.63 -4.94
C CYS A 28 -1.47 9.40 -4.64
N VAL A 29 -0.83 8.38 -4.09
CA VAL A 29 -1.42 7.08 -3.75
C VAL A 29 -1.13 6.82 -2.28
N VAL A 30 -2.18 6.53 -1.51
CA VAL A 30 -2.06 6.18 -0.09
C VAL A 30 -2.34 4.70 0.08
N VAL A 31 -1.37 3.98 0.63
CA VAL A 31 -1.42 2.54 0.91
C VAL A 31 -1.09 2.29 2.38
N PRO A 32 -1.58 1.19 2.97
CA PRO A 32 -1.27 0.85 4.36
C PRO A 32 0.22 0.53 4.48
N CYS A 33 0.86 0.95 5.57
CA CYS A 33 2.24 0.59 5.83
C CYS A 33 2.29 -0.83 6.40
N ILE A 34 3.24 -1.65 5.93
CA ILE A 34 3.50 -2.95 6.56
C ILE A 34 3.78 -2.83 8.05
N ASN A 35 4.34 -1.70 8.50
CA ASN A 35 4.68 -1.40 9.90
C ASN A 35 3.50 -0.87 10.74
N THR A 36 2.27 -0.94 10.25
CA THR A 36 1.09 -0.57 11.05
C THR A 36 0.90 -1.53 12.24
N VAL A 37 0.57 -0.99 13.41
CA VAL A 37 0.42 -1.78 14.65
C VAL A 37 -0.90 -2.52 14.65
N LEU A 38 -1.96 -1.82 14.25
CA LEU A 38 -3.29 -2.38 14.09
C LEU A 38 -3.54 -2.66 12.62
N GLU A 39 -3.91 -3.90 12.33
CA GLU A 39 -4.41 -4.24 11.01
C GLU A 39 -5.95 -4.23 11.02
N PRO A 40 -6.60 -3.23 10.42
CA PRO A 40 -8.04 -3.07 10.46
C PRO A 40 -8.79 -4.21 9.74
N HIS A 41 -8.28 -4.75 8.64
CA HIS A 41 -8.96 -5.85 7.93
C HIS A 41 -8.97 -7.15 8.73
N LEU A 42 -7.89 -7.39 9.48
CA LEU A 42 -7.77 -8.55 10.37
C LEU A 42 -8.33 -8.27 11.79
N LYS A 43 -8.75 -7.04 12.08
CA LYS A 43 -9.11 -6.53 13.42
C LYS A 43 -8.11 -6.97 14.50
N SER A 44 -6.83 -7.03 14.14
CA SER A 44 -5.78 -7.65 14.97
C SER A 44 -4.71 -6.63 15.31
N LEU A 45 -4.46 -6.47 16.61
CA LEU A 45 -3.28 -5.79 17.13
C LEU A 45 -2.06 -6.69 16.94
N ARG A 46 -0.90 -6.09 16.60
CA ARG A 46 0.38 -6.81 16.40
C ARG A 46 0.29 -7.98 15.42
N TRP A 47 -0.55 -7.84 14.40
CA TRP A 47 -0.76 -8.82 13.32
C TRP A 47 0.55 -9.22 12.62
N GLN A 48 1.60 -8.39 12.67
CA GLN A 48 2.94 -8.70 12.17
C GLN A 48 3.61 -9.89 12.87
N LEU A 49 3.34 -10.09 14.17
CA LEU A 49 3.91 -11.20 14.95
C LEU A 49 3.27 -12.55 14.58
N ARG A 50 2.15 -12.52 13.85
CA ARG A 50 1.44 -13.72 13.43
C ARG A 50 2.12 -14.27 12.18
N ASP A 51 2.44 -15.56 12.23
CA ASP A 51 3.03 -16.31 11.11
C ASP A 51 2.22 -16.07 9.81
N TYR A 52 2.91 -15.69 8.73
CA TYR A 52 2.32 -15.38 7.42
C TYR A 52 1.41 -16.50 6.93
N ASN A 53 1.80 -17.76 7.16
CA ASN A 53 1.02 -18.94 6.73
C ASN A 53 -0.21 -19.19 7.61
N LYS A 54 -0.27 -18.59 8.81
CA LYS A 54 -1.40 -18.69 9.75
C LYS A 54 -2.30 -17.45 9.74
N LYS A 55 -1.96 -16.41 8.95
CA LYS A 55 -2.86 -15.29 8.71
C LYS A 55 -4.00 -15.81 7.85
N ARG A 56 -5.23 -15.76 8.37
CA ARG A 56 -6.42 -16.03 7.58
C ARG A 56 -6.41 -15.06 6.40
N ARG A 57 -6.12 -15.55 5.19
CA ARG A 57 -6.40 -14.81 3.98
C ARG A 57 -7.91 -14.65 3.95
N ILE A 58 -8.39 -13.42 4.12
CA ILE A 58 -9.80 -13.13 3.92
C ILE A 58 -10.01 -13.26 2.41
N GLU A 59 -10.76 -14.27 1.98
CA GLU A 59 -11.07 -14.47 0.56
C GLU A 59 -11.69 -13.19 -0.01
N GLY A 60 -11.15 -12.70 -1.12
CA GLY A 60 -11.60 -11.46 -1.78
C GLY A 60 -11.10 -10.15 -1.16
N VAL A 61 -10.31 -10.20 -0.08
CA VAL A 61 -9.70 -9.02 0.58
C VAL A 61 -8.19 -9.25 0.68
N GLY A 62 -7.55 -9.48 -0.47
CA GLY A 62 -6.10 -9.44 -0.54
C GLY A 62 -5.64 -8.02 -0.30
N VAL A 63 -4.84 -7.80 0.75
CA VAL A 63 -4.25 -6.51 1.04
C VAL A 63 -2.76 -6.57 0.77
N ASN A 64 -2.30 -5.72 -0.13
CA ASN A 64 -0.92 -5.65 -0.55
C ASN A 64 -0.06 -4.91 0.50
N TYR A 65 0.54 -5.64 1.44
CA TYR A 65 1.57 -5.09 2.35
C TYR A 65 2.96 -5.25 1.75
N PHE A 66 3.34 -4.36 0.85
CA PHE A 66 4.71 -4.28 0.36
C PHE A 66 5.56 -3.36 1.26
N SER A 67 6.85 -3.65 1.33
CA SER A 67 7.82 -2.70 1.89
C SER A 67 7.95 -1.48 0.97
N ASP A 68 8.45 -0.37 1.51
CA ASP A 68 8.71 0.85 0.75
C ASP A 68 9.55 0.55 -0.51
N ASP A 69 10.62 -0.25 -0.38
CA ASP A 69 11.48 -0.64 -1.50
C ASP A 69 10.75 -1.53 -2.51
N ALA A 70 9.82 -2.38 -2.08
CA ALA A 70 9.05 -3.22 -2.98
C ALA A 70 8.05 -2.40 -3.79
N TRP A 71 7.43 -1.38 -3.19
CA TRP A 71 6.55 -0.45 -3.89
C TRP A 71 7.27 0.27 -5.05
N LEU A 72 8.50 0.73 -4.82
CA LEU A 72 9.29 1.46 -5.84
C LEU A 72 9.84 0.59 -6.96
N LYS A 73 9.82 -0.75 -6.81
CA LYS A 73 10.25 -1.68 -7.85
C LYS A 73 9.19 -1.93 -8.92
N PHE A 74 7.93 -1.58 -8.66
CA PHE A 74 6.87 -1.72 -9.65
C PHE A 74 6.97 -0.63 -10.71
N ASP A 75 6.82 -1.00 -11.99
CA ASP A 75 6.99 -0.08 -13.12
C ASP A 75 6.12 1.19 -13.02
N GLY A 76 4.90 1.10 -12.50
CA GLY A 76 4.01 2.26 -12.34
C GLY A 76 4.48 3.26 -11.28
N PHE A 77 5.30 2.83 -10.32
CA PHE A 77 5.83 3.64 -9.22
C PHE A 77 7.32 3.92 -9.36
N LYS A 78 7.93 3.55 -10.49
CA LYS A 78 9.31 3.88 -10.81
C LYS A 78 9.46 5.39 -10.84
N ASP A 79 10.45 5.91 -10.11
CA ASP A 79 10.70 7.35 -9.89
C ASP A 79 9.68 8.09 -8.99
N ALA A 80 8.78 7.36 -8.31
CA ALA A 80 7.94 7.96 -7.27
C ALA A 80 8.72 8.20 -5.97
N SER A 81 8.27 9.18 -5.20
CA SER A 81 8.72 9.43 -3.84
C SER A 81 7.80 8.73 -2.83
N ILE A 82 8.38 8.32 -1.70
CA ILE A 82 7.63 7.70 -0.60
C ILE A 82 7.77 8.54 0.67
N LYS A 83 6.64 8.75 1.35
CA LYS A 83 6.59 9.35 2.67
C LYS A 83 5.66 8.56 3.58
N ARG A 84 6.19 8.15 4.73
CA ARG A 84 5.38 7.54 5.80
C ARG A 84 4.68 8.62 6.60
N PHE A 85 3.44 8.36 7.00
CA PHE A 85 2.70 9.26 7.88
C PHE A 85 1.73 8.47 8.76
N TRP A 86 1.54 8.96 9.99
CA TRP A 86 0.55 8.40 10.89
C TRP A 86 -0.82 8.91 10.51
N TYR A 87 -1.73 8.00 10.19
CA TYR A 87 -3.15 8.33 10.06
C TYR A 87 -3.80 8.42 11.45
N ILE A 88 -3.41 7.52 12.35
CA ILE A 88 -3.70 7.60 13.79
C ILE A 88 -2.37 7.40 14.53
N PRO A 89 -1.86 8.40 15.26
CA PRO A 89 -0.59 8.30 15.98
C PRO A 89 -0.49 7.04 16.83
N GLY A 90 0.58 6.27 16.66
CA GLY A 90 0.86 5.05 17.42
C GLY A 90 0.00 3.82 17.06
N ILE A 91 -0.99 3.96 16.17
CA ILE A 91 -1.95 2.89 15.85
C ILE A 91 -1.92 2.54 14.36
N LEU A 92 -2.12 3.54 13.49
CA LEU A 92 -2.24 3.35 12.04
C LEU A 92 -1.18 4.16 11.30
N LEU A 93 -0.24 3.44 10.70
CA LEU A 93 0.80 4.00 9.86
C LEU A 93 0.46 3.73 8.39
N ASN A 94 0.49 4.79 7.58
CA ASN A 94 0.28 4.71 6.14
C ASN A 94 1.53 5.14 5.39
N ILE A 95 1.59 4.76 4.13
CA ILE A 95 2.58 5.17 3.16
C ILE A 95 1.87 6.03 2.12
N MET A 96 2.44 7.19 1.83
CA MET A 96 2.11 8.03 0.69
C MET A 96 3.17 7.80 -0.39
N ILE A 97 2.74 7.31 -1.54
CA ILE A 97 3.54 7.19 -2.75
C ILE A 97 3.10 8.32 -3.67
N TYR A 98 4.00 9.21 -4.05
CA TYR A 98 3.63 10.38 -4.84
C TYR A 98 4.70 10.73 -5.87
N LYS A 99 4.27 11.31 -6.98
CA LYS A 99 5.13 11.89 -7.99
C LYS A 99 4.64 13.30 -8.26
N LYS A 100 5.57 14.26 -8.22
CA LYS A 100 5.31 15.68 -8.47
C LYS A 100 6.34 16.16 -9.50
N LYS A 101 5.91 16.95 -10.47
CA LYS A 101 6.76 17.44 -11.55
C LYS A 101 7.50 18.72 -11.14
#